data_AF-A0AAV5GZV3-F1
#
_entry.id   AF-A0AAV5GZV3-F1
#
_cell.length_a   1.000
_cell.length_b   1.000
_cell.length_c   1.000
_cell.angle_alpha   90.00
_cell.angle_beta   90.00
_cell.angle_gamma   90.00
#
_symmetry.space_group_name_H-M   'P 1'
#
loop_
_entity.id
_entity.type
_entity.pdbx_description
1 polymer ?
#
loop_
_entity_poly.entity_id
_entity_poly.type
_entity_poly.pdbx_seq_one_letter_code
_entity_poly.pdbx_strand_id
1 'polypeptide(L)'
;MKFHFSQGSVNKEDKPLTYQESLLLDIQKTRCELEDAYTGFDYVTDPDLIDCYIYEQNAVMKRYNYLLQKAASLRAAEQAITG
;
A
#
# COMPACT_ATOMS: atom_id res chain seq x y z
N MET A 1 13.95 -26.04 4.66
CA MET A 1 14.52 -24.75 4.21
C MET A 1 14.53 -23.78 5.38
N LYS A 2 15.67 -23.15 5.67
CA LYS A 2 15.79 -22.15 6.74
C LYS A 2 15.52 -20.78 6.12
N PHE A 3 14.39 -20.17 6.46
CA PHE A 3 14.05 -18.81 6.04
C PHE A 3 14.74 -17.83 6.98
N HIS A 4 15.78 -17.16 6.48
CA HIS A 4 16.42 -16.05 7.17
C HIS A 4 15.69 -14.77 6.78
N PHE A 5 14.68 -14.40 7.59
CA PHE A 5 14.02 -13.11 7.47
C PHE A 5 14.91 -12.09 8.17
N SER A 6 15.71 -11.33 7.40
CA SER A 6 16.46 -10.20 7.97
C SER A 6 15.46 -9.11 8.35
N GLN A 7 15.16 -9.01 9.64
CA GLN A 7 14.50 -7.85 10.21
C GLN A 7 15.41 -6.65 9.96
N GLY A 8 14.95 -5.73 9.11
CA GLY A 8 15.61 -4.46 8.86
C GLY A 8 15.79 -3.70 10.17
N SER A 9 16.96 -3.09 10.32
CA SER A 9 17.39 -2.28 11.45
C SER A 9 16.39 -1.17 11.79
N VAL A 10 15.67 -1.33 12.92
CA VAL A 10 14.84 -0.28 13.52
C VAL A 10 15.69 0.53 14.48
N ASN A 11 15.96 1.80 14.15
CA ASN A 11 16.47 2.80 15.09
C ASN A 11 15.86 4.17 14.78
N LYS A 12 14.84 4.58 15.56
CA LYS A 12 14.77 5.83 16.37
C LYS A 12 13.31 6.18 16.69
N GLU A 13 13.00 6.15 17.99
CA GLU A 13 11.79 6.71 18.61
C GLU A 13 10.44 6.18 18.08
N ASP A 14 10.11 4.93 18.45
CA ASP A 14 8.79 4.32 18.21
C ASP A 14 7.70 4.99 19.07
N LYS A 15 7.30 6.21 18.71
CA LYS A 15 5.96 6.67 19.06
C LYS A 15 4.99 5.88 18.17
N PRO A 16 3.99 5.17 18.72
CA PRO A 16 3.02 4.49 17.89
C PRO A 16 2.34 5.51 16.98
N LEU A 17 2.37 5.24 15.68
CA LEU A 17 1.67 6.06 14.69
C LEU A 17 0.20 6.13 15.06
N THR A 18 -0.38 7.32 14.92
CA THR A 18 -1.83 7.47 14.97
C THR A 18 -2.47 6.68 13.84
N TYR A 19 -3.76 6.36 13.99
CA TYR A 19 -4.51 5.66 12.93
C TYR A 19 -4.47 6.41 11.58
N GLN A 20 -4.46 7.74 11.62
CA GLN A 20 -4.36 8.57 10.42
C GLN A 20 -2.99 8.46 9.76
N GLU A 21 -1.91 8.54 10.54
CA GLU A 21 -0.55 8.42 10.02
C GLU A 21 -0.27 7.03 9.44
N SER A 22 -0.75 5.96 10.11
CA SER A 22 -0.62 4.60 9.59
C SER A 22 -1.39 4.42 8.28
N LEU A 23 -2.61 4.98 8.20
CA LEU A 23 -3.42 4.93 6.99
C LEU A 23 -2.75 5.67 5.83
N LEU A 24 -2.16 6.85 6.07
CA LEU A 24 -1.42 7.58 5.04
C LEU A 24 -0.17 6.82 4.59
N LEU A 25 0.56 6.21 5.52
CA LEU A 25 1.71 5.37 5.21
C LEU A 25 1.32 4.17 4.33
N ASP A 26 0.23 3.49 4.65
CA ASP A 26 -0.27 2.36 3.87
C ASP A 26 -0.72 2.77 2.46
N ILE A 27 -1.32 3.96 2.32
CA ILE A 27 -1.66 4.55 1.01
C ILE A 27 -0.39 4.79 0.19
N GLN A 28 0.65 5.39 0.80
CA GLN A 28 1.92 5.65 0.12
C GLN A 28 2.60 4.37 -0.32
N LYS A 29 2.72 3.38 0.57
CA LYS A 29 3.28 2.06 0.24
C LYS A 29 2.51 1.39 -0.89
N THR A 30 1.19 1.40 -0.81
CA THR A 30 0.34 0.82 -1.85
C THR A 30 0.52 1.51 -3.20
N ARG A 31 0.75 2.83 -3.22
CA ARG A 31 1.04 3.54 -4.46
C ARG A 31 2.40 3.14 -5.05
N CYS A 32 3.44 3.01 -4.21
CA CYS A 32 4.75 2.52 -4.67
C CYS A 32 4.66 1.10 -5.25
N GLU A 33 3.98 0.17 -4.54
CA GLU A 33 3.77 -1.19 -5.04
C GLU A 33 3.00 -1.20 -6.37
N LEU A 34 2.07 -0.26 -6.57
CA LEU A 34 1.34 -0.14 -7.82
C LEU A 34 2.25 0.35 -8.95
N GLU A 35 3.07 1.38 -8.70
CA GLU A 35 4.07 1.89 -9.65
C GLU A 35 5.09 0.81 -10.02
N ASP A 36 5.53 0.01 -9.05
CA ASP A 36 6.43 -1.12 -9.27
C ASP A 36 5.77 -2.20 -10.16
N ALA A 37 4.51 -2.55 -9.91
CA ALA A 37 3.77 -3.52 -10.72
C ALA A 37 3.48 -3.03 -12.14
N TYR A 38 3.25 -1.73 -12.34
CA TYR A 38 3.15 -1.12 -13.68
C TYR A 38 4.50 -1.18 -14.41
N THR A 39 5.57 -0.79 -13.73
CA THR A 39 6.92 -0.83 -14.28
C THR A 39 7.31 -2.26 -14.67
N GLY A 40 7.05 -3.25 -13.80
CA GLY A 40 7.33 -4.65 -14.07
C GLY A 40 6.60 -5.18 -15.31
N PHE A 41 5.33 -4.82 -15.49
CA PHE A 41 4.52 -5.21 -16.64
C PHE A 41 5.11 -4.68 -17.97
N ASP A 42 5.60 -3.43 -18.00
CA ASP A 42 6.12 -2.80 -19.21
C ASP A 42 7.38 -3.50 -19.77
N TYR A 43 8.16 -4.18 -18.92
CA TYR A 43 9.40 -4.85 -19.31
C TYR A 43 9.29 -6.37 -19.49
N VAL A 44 8.16 -6.97 -19.10
CA VAL A 44 7.97 -8.43 -19.16
C VAL A 44 7.39 -8.86 -20.51
N THR A 45 7.91 -9.96 -21.05
CA THR A 45 7.46 -10.55 -22.33
C THR A 45 6.95 -11.99 -22.16
N ASP A 46 7.17 -12.57 -20.99
CA ASP A 46 6.70 -13.90 -20.64
C ASP A 46 5.18 -13.85 -20.36
N PRO A 47 4.36 -14.64 -21.07
CA PRO A 47 2.90 -14.62 -20.92
C PRO A 47 2.40 -14.91 -19.51
N ASP A 48 3.04 -15.82 -18.78
CA ASP A 48 2.62 -16.18 -17.42
C ASP A 48 2.94 -15.03 -16.44
N LEU A 49 4.07 -14.34 -16.65
CA LEU A 49 4.42 -13.14 -15.88
C LEU A 49 3.54 -11.93 -16.23
N ILE A 50 3.12 -11.78 -17.49
CA ILE A 50 2.14 -10.76 -17.92
C ILE A 50 0.84 -10.95 -17.13
N ASP A 51 0.31 -12.18 -17.09
CA ASP A 51 -0.90 -12.49 -16.34
C ASP A 51 -0.72 -12.23 -14.84
N CYS A 52 0.42 -12.62 -14.27
CA CYS A 52 0.77 -12.34 -12.88
C CYS A 52 0.65 -10.84 -12.55
N TYR A 53 1.28 -9.98 -13.36
CA TYR A 53 1.23 -8.53 -13.18
C TYR A 53 -0.18 -7.94 -13.37
N ILE A 54 -1.01 -8.48 -14.27
CA ILE A 54 -2.41 -8.06 -14.42
C ILE A 54 -3.18 -8.32 -13.12
N TYR A 55 -3.03 -9.51 -12.54
CA TYR A 55 -3.69 -9.85 -11.27
C TYR A 55 -3.14 -9.00 -10.11
N GLU A 56 -1.83 -8.77 -10.08
CA GLU A 56 -1.18 -7.94 -9.07
C GLU A 56 -1.66 -6.49 -9.12
N GLN A 57 -1.60 -5.84 -10.30
CA GLN A 57 -2.09 -4.48 -10.48
C GLN A 57 -3.55 -4.33 -10.06
N ASN A 58 -4.42 -5.28 -10.42
CA ASN A 58 -5.81 -5.28 -10.01
C ASN A 58 -5.97 -5.41 -8.48
N ALA A 59 -5.20 -6.30 -7.85
CA ALA A 59 -5.23 -6.48 -6.41
C ALA A 59 -4.76 -5.22 -5.66
N VAL A 60 -3.63 -4.65 -6.08
CA VAL A 60 -3.06 -3.43 -5.49
C VAL A 60 -3.99 -2.24 -5.70
N MET A 61 -4.59 -2.09 -6.88
CA MET A 61 -5.54 -1.01 -7.17
C MET A 61 -6.82 -1.13 -6.33
N LYS A 62 -7.33 -2.34 -6.09
CA LYS A 62 -8.45 -2.57 -5.16
C LYS A 62 -8.07 -2.17 -3.73
N ARG A 63 -6.87 -2.54 -3.27
CA ARG A 63 -6.36 -2.14 -1.95
C ARG A 63 -6.22 -0.62 -1.85
N TYR A 64 -5.71 0.03 -2.88
CA TYR A 64 -5.56 1.48 -2.95
C TYR A 64 -6.91 2.18 -2.80
N ASN A 65 -7.91 1.77 -3.58
CA ASN A 65 -9.26 2.33 -3.53
C ASN A 65 -9.90 2.16 -2.14
N TYR A 66 -9.72 1.00 -1.52
CA TYR A 66 -10.20 0.76 -0.15
C TYR A 66 -9.56 1.71 0.87
N LEU A 67 -8.25 1.91 0.79
CA LEU A 67 -7.53 2.82 1.70
C LEU A 67 -7.96 4.29 1.50
N LEU A 68 -8.17 4.71 0.25
CA LEU A 68 -8.70 6.04 -0.06
C LEU A 68 -10.10 6.26 0.51
N GLN A 69 -10.99 5.26 0.41
CA GLN A 69 -12.32 5.32 1.02
C GLN A 69 -12.24 5.45 2.54
N LYS A 70 -11.35 4.70 3.19
CA LYS A 70 -11.10 4.85 4.63
C LYS A 70 -10.62 6.26 4.99
N ALA A 71 -9.71 6.83 4.22
CA ALA A 71 -9.18 8.17 4.47
C ALA A 71 -10.27 9.25 4.28
N ALA A 72 -11.13 9.09 3.28
CA ALA A 72 -12.27 9.97 3.06
C ALA A 72 -13.28 9.91 4.22
N SER A 73 -13.61 8.70 4.68
CA SER A 73 -14.52 8.49 5.82
C SER A 73 -13.96 9.06 7.13
N LEU A 74 -12.65 8.90 7.35
CA LEU A 74 -11.97 9.47 8.53
C LEU A 74 -12.09 11.01 8.53
N ARG A 75 -11.80 11.65 7.40
CA ARG A 75 -11.95 13.10 7.25
C ARG A 75 -13.39 13.57 7.44
N ALA A 76 -14.37 12.83 6.92
CA ALA A 76 -15.78 13.17 7.09
C ALA A 76 -16.23 13.08 8.56
N ALA A 77 -15.74 12.07 9.29
CA ALA A 77 -16.00 11.92 10.72
C ALA A 77 -15.38 13.06 11.53
N GLU A 78 -14.17 13.52 11.19
CA GLU A 78 -13.53 14.67 11.84
C GLU A 78 -14.34 15.97 11.65
N GLN A 79 -14.91 16.19 10.47
CA GLN A 79 -15.72 17.37 10.15
C GLN A 79 -17.08 17.39 10.87
N ALA A 80 -17.69 16.23 11.10
CA ALA A 80 -18.96 16.12 11.81
C ALA A 80 -18.87 16.41 13.32
N ILE A 81 -17.66 16.38 13.91
CA ILE A 81 -17.42 16.67 15.32
C ILE A 81 -17.20 18.17 15.55
N THR A 82 -16.96 18.95 14.48
CA THR A 82 -16.65 20.39 14.56
C THR A 82 -17.81 21.31 14.18
N GLY A 83 -18.98 20.78 13.83
CA GLY A 83 -20.20 21.54 13.51
C GLY A 83 -21.31 21.29 14.51
#